data_AF-A0A811TE27-F1
#
_entry.id   AF-A0A811TE27-F1
#
_cell.length_a   1.000
_cell.length_b   1.000
_cell.length_c   1.000
_cell.angle_alpha   90.00
_cell.angle_beta   90.00
_cell.angle_gamma   90.00
#
_symmetry.space_group_name_H-M   'P 1'
#
loop_
_entity.id
_entity.type
_entity.pdbx_description
1 polymer ?
#
loop_
_entity_poly.entity_id
_entity_poly.type
_entity_poly.pdbx_seq_one_letter_code
_entity_poly.pdbx_strand_id
1 'polypeptide(L)' 'MLAKVSQALVIGPFIKLGAGEDKQKANEEPKVLAETLEALIGAIYLDGGYSASKEVITKWFKSFFA' A
#
# COMPACT_ATOMS: atom_id res chain seq x y z
N MET A 1 4.40 6.37 -8.40
CA MET A 1 5.18 5.13 -8.21
C MET A 1 4.51 4.23 -7.18
N LEU A 2 4.27 4.71 -5.96
CA LEU A 2 3.62 3.96 -4.87
C LEU A 2 2.24 3.41 -5.25
N ALA A 3 1.38 4.21 -5.87
CA ALA A 3 0.08 3.74 -6.35
C ALA A 3 0.18 2.52 -7.28
N LYS A 4 1.19 2.47 -8.16
CA LYS A 4 1.39 1.32 -9.07
C LYS A 4 1.82 0.06 -8.32
N VAL A 5 2.68 0.20 -7.31
CA VAL A 5 3.07 -0.91 -6.42
C VAL A 5 1.86 -1.41 -5.65
N SER A 6 1.09 -0.49 -5.05
CA SER A 6 -0.13 -0.76 -4.31
C SER A 6 -1.18 -1.51 -5.16
N GLN A 7 -1.36 -1.09 -6.42
CA GLN A 7 -2.22 -1.77 -7.39
C GLN A 7 -1.71 -3.18 -7.72
N ALA A 8 -0.41 -3.35 -7.95
CA ALA A 8 0.17 -4.67 -8.22
C ALA A 8 0.07 -5.64 -7.03
N LEU A 9 0.05 -5.10 -5.79
CA LEU A 9 -0.20 -5.85 -4.57
C LEU A 9 -1.70 -6.09 -4.29
N VAL A 10 -2.60 -5.50 -5.09
CA VAL A 10 -4.06 -5.68 -5.01
C VAL A 10 -4.60 -5.37 -3.60
N ILE A 11 -4.13 -4.28 -2.98
CA ILE A 11 -4.55 -3.94 -1.61
C ILE A 11 -5.89 -3.21 -1.55
N GLY A 12 -6.34 -2.59 -2.65
CA GLY A 12 -7.58 -1.81 -2.73
C GLY A 12 -8.82 -2.52 -2.16
N PRO A 13 -9.10 -3.78 -2.51
CA PRO A 13 -10.24 -4.52 -1.95
C PRO A 13 -10.24 -4.71 -0.43
N PHE A 14 -9.08 -4.54 0.23
CA PHE A 14 -8.95 -4.69 1.67
C PHE A 14 -9.07 -3.35 2.43
N ILE A 15 -9.15 -2.23 1.72
CA ILE A 15 -9.30 -0.91 2.34
C ILE A 15 -10.71 -0.78 2.87
N LYS A 16 -10.84 -0.53 4.17
CA LYS A 16 -12.12 -0.22 4.80
C LYS A 16 -12.48 1.23 4.50
N LEU A 17 -13.60 1.44 3.81
CA LEU A 17 -14.07 2.75 3.40
C LEU A 17 -15.32 3.15 4.20
N GLY A 18 -15.44 4.45 4.46
CA GLY A 18 -16.73 5.02 4.85
C GLY A 18 -17.71 5.02 3.68
N ALA A 19 -19.01 5.10 3.97
CA ALA A 19 -20.07 5.05 2.94
C ALA A 19 -19.95 6.16 1.86
N GLY A 20 -19.35 7.30 2.18
CA GLY A 20 -19.08 8.37 1.21
C GLY A 20 -17.90 8.09 0.30
N GLU A 21 -16.86 7.45 0.83
CA GLU A 21 -15.64 7.09 0.11
C GLU A 21 -15.87 5.89 -0.81
N ASP A 22 -16.70 4.93 -0.37
CA ASP A 22 -17.12 3.79 -1.19
C ASP A 22 -17.89 4.23 -2.45
N LYS A 23 -18.81 5.20 -2.30
CA LYS A 23 -19.50 5.83 -3.46
C LYS A 23 -18.54 6.49 -4.44
N GLN A 24 -17.41 7.00 -3.95
CA GLN A 24 -16.36 7.63 -4.76
C GLN A 24 -15.30 6.64 -5.24
N LYS A 25 -15.44 5.35 -4.90
CA LYS A 25 -14.44 4.30 -5.18
C LYS A 25 -13.04 4.69 -4.71
N ALA A 26 -12.94 5.21 -3.49
CA ALA A 26 -11.67 5.68 -2.93
C ALA A 26 -10.58 4.59 -2.92
N ASN A 27 -10.95 3.32 -2.84
CA ASN A 27 -10.02 2.20 -2.93
C ASN A 27 -9.43 1.95 -4.34
N GLU A 28 -9.93 2.62 -5.37
CA GLU A 28 -9.34 2.66 -6.72
C GLU A 28 -8.49 3.93 -6.93
N GLU A 29 -8.63 4.92 -6.04
CA GLU A 29 -8.00 6.23 -6.18
C GLU A 29 -6.47 6.14 -5.93
N PRO A 30 -5.63 6.63 -6.86
CA PRO A 30 -4.17 6.49 -6.75
C PRO A 30 -3.54 7.05 -5.47
N LYS A 31 -4.02 8.19 -4.96
CA LYS A 31 -3.49 8.77 -3.71
C LYS A 31 -3.86 7.90 -2.50
N VAL A 32 -5.11 7.46 -2.37
CA VAL A 32 -5.55 6.55 -1.29
C VAL A 32 -4.76 5.24 -1.32
N LEU A 33 -4.55 4.67 -2.50
CA LEU A 33 -3.75 3.46 -2.67
C LEU A 33 -2.28 3.67 -2.27
N ALA A 34 -1.69 4.83 -2.57
CA ALA A 34 -0.34 5.16 -2.18
C ALA A 34 -0.21 5.38 -0.65
N GLU A 35 -1.11 6.16 -0.06
CA GLU A 35 -1.13 6.43 1.38
C GLU A 35 -1.36 5.15 2.19
N THR A 36 -2.22 4.25 1.70
CA THR A 36 -2.45 2.94 2.34
C THR A 36 -1.18 2.08 2.30
N LEU A 37 -0.44 2.09 1.19
CA LEU A 37 0.82 1.35 1.10
C LEU A 37 1.87 1.90 2.10
N GLU A 38 1.97 3.23 2.24
CA GLU A 38 2.86 3.85 3.23
C GLU A 38 2.45 3.48 4.67
N ALA A 39 1.15 3.52 4.97
CA ALA A 39 0.64 3.11 6.28
C ALA A 39 0.94 1.63 6.58
N LEU A 40 0.79 0.74 5.59
CA LEU A 40 1.13 -0.68 5.72
C LEU A 40 2.63 -0.88 5.97
N ILE A 41 3.49 -0.14 5.28
CA ILE A 41 4.94 -0.15 5.53
C ILE A 41 5.24 0.30 6.96
N GLY A 42 4.59 1.36 7.43
CA GLY A 42 4.69 1.84 8.81
C GLY A 42 4.28 0.79 9.83
N ALA A 43 3.17 0.07 9.59
CA ALA A 43 2.71 -1.01 10.45
C ALA A 43 3.73 -2.16 10.53
N ILE A 44 4.30 -2.59 9.40
CA ILE A 44 5.34 -3.61 9.35
C ILE A 44 6.59 -3.15 10.12
N TYR A 45 6.95 -1.87 10.02
CA TYR A 45 8.07 -1.31 10.78
C TYR A 45 7.82 -1.30 12.29
N LEU A 46 6.62 -0.93 12.72
CA LEU A 46 6.27 -0.92 14.14
C LEU A 46 6.23 -2.34 14.73
N ASP A 47 5.81 -3.34 13.95
CA ASP A 47 5.70 -4.74 14.39
C ASP A 47 7.04 -5.50 14.33
N GLY A 48 7.76 -5.39 13.20
CA GLY A 48 8.96 -6.19 12.92
C GLY A 48 10.28 -5.42 12.88
N GLY A 49 10.25 -4.10 13.07
CA GLY A 49 11.43 -3.24 12.99
C GLY A 49 12.00 -3.09 11.58
N TYR A 50 13.11 -2.35 11.48
CA TYR A 50 13.73 -1.96 10.21
C TYR A 50 14.07 -3.14 9.29
N SER A 51 14.61 -4.24 9.83
CA SER A 51 15.05 -5.38 9.02
C SER A 51 13.88 -6.03 8.29
N ALA A 52 12.76 -6.26 9.00
CA ALA A 52 11.55 -6.84 8.40
C ALA A 52 10.97 -5.91 7.33
N SER A 53 10.85 -4.60 7.62
CA SER A 53 10.36 -3.64 6.63
C SER A 53 11.22 -3.60 5.38
N LYS A 54 12.55 -3.57 5.53
CA LYS A 54 13.48 -3.49 4.40
C LYS A 54 13.33 -4.69 3.47
N GLU A 55 13.21 -5.89 4.02
CA GLU A 55 13.03 -7.12 3.24
C GLU A 55 11.73 -7.06 2.42
N VAL A 56 10.62 -6.72 3.08
CA VAL A 56 9.30 -6.65 2.44
C VAL A 56 9.26 -5.57 1.34
N ILE A 57 9.71 -4.36 1.64
CA ILE A 57 9.75 -3.25 0.67
C ILE A 57 10.62 -3.63 -0.54
N THR A 58 11.80 -4.22 -0.30
CA THR A 58 12.69 -4.63 -1.40
C THR A 58 11.99 -5.62 -2.33
N LYS A 59 11.23 -6.57 -1.77
CA LYS A 59 10.46 -7.54 -2.56
C LYS A 59 9.34 -6.88 -3.37
N TRP A 60 8.58 -5.96 -2.76
CA TRP A 60 7.46 -5.30 -3.42
C TRP A 60 7.89 -4.39 -4.57
N PHE A 61 9.02 -3.72 -4.44
CA PHE A 61 9.48 -2.73 -5.41
C PHE A 61 10.40 -3.30 -6.49
N LYS A 62 10.84 -4.55 -6.37
CA LYS A 62 11.80 -5.19 -7.29
C LYS A 62 11.44 -5.04 -8.77
N SER A 63 10.16 -5.19 -9.12
CA SER A 63 9.69 -5.12 -10.52
C SER A 63 9.51 -3.69 -11.06
N PHE A 64 9.76 -2.66 -10.24
CA PHE A 64 9.55 -1.25 -10.60
C PHE A 64 10.85 -0.44 -10.73
N PHE A 65 11.99 -1.05 -10.40
CA PHE A 65 13.33 -0.43 -10.46
C PHE A 65 14.28 -1.16 -11.43
N ALA A 66 13.74 -1.98 -12.34
CA ALA A 66 14.49 -2.66 -13.40
C ALA A 66 14.53 -1.82 -14.68
#